data_AF-A0A1F3ZWB3-F1
#
_entry.id   AF-A0A1F3ZWB3-F1
#
_cell.length_a   1.000
_cell.length_b   1.000
_cell.length_c   1.000
_cell.angle_alpha   90.00
_cell.angle_beta   90.00
_cell.angle_gamma   90.00
#
_symmetry.space_group_name_H-M   'P 1'
#
loop_
_entity.id
_entity.type
_entity.pdbx_description
1 polymer ?
#
loop_
_entity_poly.entity_id
_entity_poly.type
_entity_poly.pdbx_seq_one_letter_code
_entity_poly.pdbx_strand_id
1 'polypeptide(L)'
;MQNDDLRVMLDAPEGDYRVEYYTTTIKDAGADAPRRVRTYRLVDLFRGGITQEPWERYDLDKQTTLVTNLMEFGGYRVSKVVAGWKVQCPACGHLMRGKIWESVPTTCARKGPPRCRQKFTDDDISEEAHAAS
;
A
#
# COMPACT_ATOMS: atom_id res chain seq x y z
N MET A 1 -6.47 -0.71 -17.67
CA MET A 1 -6.80 0.23 -16.59
C MET A 1 -5.57 0.34 -15.71
N GLN A 2 -4.76 1.39 -15.89
CA GLN A 2 -3.52 1.60 -15.13
C GLN A 2 -3.88 2.23 -13.79
N ASN A 3 -3.85 1.45 -12.71
CA ASN A 3 -4.03 2.02 -11.39
C ASN A 3 -2.72 1.94 -10.61
N ASP A 4 -1.88 2.96 -10.84
CA ASP A 4 -0.63 3.23 -10.12
C ASP A 4 -0.82 3.41 -8.63
N ASP A 5 -2.08 3.43 -8.18
CA ASP A 5 -2.43 3.86 -6.86
C ASP A 5 -2.76 2.71 -5.89
N LEU A 6 -2.64 1.46 -6.35
CA LEU A 6 -3.04 0.27 -5.59
C LEU A 6 -1.84 -0.47 -4.97
N ARG A 7 -2.09 -1.10 -3.82
CA ARG A 7 -1.35 -2.27 -3.34
C ARG A 7 -2.17 -3.52 -3.55
N VAL A 8 -1.57 -4.54 -4.15
CA VAL A 8 -2.14 -5.88 -4.33
C VAL A 8 -1.35 -6.85 -3.48
N MET A 9 -2.04 -7.70 -2.73
CA MET A 9 -1.47 -8.81 -1.96
C MET A 9 -1.89 -10.12 -2.62
N LEU A 10 -0.90 -10.96 -2.91
CA LEU A 10 -1.08 -12.30 -3.47
C LEU A 10 -0.58 -13.32 -2.44
N ASP A 11 -1.46 -14.18 -1.97
CA ASP A 11 -1.10 -15.22 -1.01
C ASP A 11 -0.79 -16.52 -1.77
N ALA A 12 0.33 -17.16 -1.39
CA ALA A 12 0.71 -18.45 -1.91
C ALA A 12 -0.32 -19.52 -1.50
N PRO A 13 -0.53 -20.57 -2.30
CA PRO A 13 -1.52 -21.61 -2.01
C PRO A 13 -1.23 -22.36 -0.70
N GLU A 14 0.04 -22.50 -0.33
CA GLU A 14 0.47 -23.17 0.89
C GLU A 14 0.38 -22.26 2.14
N GLY A 15 0.17 -20.96 1.96
CA GLY A 15 0.04 -19.99 3.05
C GLY A 15 1.36 -19.53 3.67
N ASP A 16 2.50 -20.00 3.16
CA ASP A 16 3.82 -19.69 3.71
C ASP A 16 4.37 -18.34 3.24
N TYR A 17 3.90 -17.85 2.08
CA TYR A 17 4.42 -16.64 1.45
C TYR A 17 3.30 -15.71 0.99
N ARG A 18 3.60 -14.41 1.03
CA ARG A 18 2.79 -13.35 0.42
C ARG A 18 3.67 -12.48 -0.47
N VAL A 19 3.20 -12.24 -1.70
CA VAL A 19 3.77 -11.23 -2.58
C VAL A 19 2.95 -9.96 -2.44
N GLU A 20 3.61 -8.85 -2.08
CA GLU A 20 3.00 -7.53 -2.09
C GLU A 20 3.54 -6.72 -3.28
N TYR A 21 2.62 -6.10 -4.01
CA TYR A 21 2.92 -5.22 -5.13
C TYR A 21 2.28 -3.86 -4.89
N TYR A 22 3.06 -2.79 -4.80
CA TYR A 22 2.55 -1.45 -4.48
C TYR A 22 3.44 -0.32 -4.94
N THR A 23 2.93 0.91 -4.88
CA THR A 23 3.68 2.12 -5.24
C THR A 23 4.29 2.77 -4.01
N THR A 24 5.56 3.13 -4.10
CA THR A 24 6.28 3.97 -3.13
C THR A 24 6.73 5.28 -3.79
N THR A 25 7.09 6.26 -2.98
CA THR A 25 7.77 7.47 -3.44
C THR A 25 9.23 7.43 -3.03
N ILE A 26 10.13 7.72 -3.98
CA ILE A 26 11.55 7.92 -3.73
C ILE A 26 11.84 9.41 -3.93
N LYS A 27 12.45 10.03 -2.92
CA LYS A 27 13.04 11.36 -3.05
C LYS A 27 14.48 11.19 -3.51
N ASP A 28 14.75 11.45 -4.79
CA ASP A 28 16.11 11.48 -5.29
C ASP A 28 16.77 12.81 -4.85
N ALA A 29 18.04 12.75 -4.45
CA ALA A 29 18.79 13.95 -4.09
C ALA A 29 18.95 14.85 -5.32
N GLY A 30 18.38 16.06 -5.27
CA GLY A 30 18.46 17.05 -6.35
C GLY A 30 17.30 17.05 -7.34
N ALA A 31 16.28 16.21 -7.16
CA ALA A 31 15.05 16.28 -7.96
C ALA A 31 14.01 17.24 -7.34
N ASP A 32 13.35 18.04 -8.17
CA ASP A 32 12.31 18.99 -7.74
C ASP A 32 11.01 18.30 -7.27
N ALA A 33 10.80 17.04 -7.68
CA ALA A 33 9.63 16.25 -7.29
C ALA A 33 10.02 14.80 -6.94
N PRO A 34 9.38 14.20 -5.92
CA PRO A 34 9.54 12.78 -5.63
C PRO A 34 9.03 11.93 -6.80
N ARG A 35 9.82 10.92 -7.20
CA ARG A 35 9.39 9.95 -8.21
C ARG A 35 8.59 8.84 -7.56
N ARG A 36 7.55 8.37 -8.25
CA ARG A 36 6.80 7.17 -7.88
C ARG A 36 7.47 5.95 -8.49
N VAL A 37 7.62 4.89 -7.71
CA VAL A 37 8.15 3.61 -8.19
C VAL A 37 7.28 2.48 -7.69
N ARG A 38 7.22 1.40 -8.48
CA ARG A 38 6.64 0.16 -8.00
C ARG A 38 7.65 -0.62 -7.16
N THR A 39 7.16 -1.19 -6.08
CA THR A 39 7.91 -2.00 -5.14
C THR A 39 7.23 -3.34 -5.01
N TYR A 40 8.06 -4.38 -4.99
CA TYR A 40 7.68 -5.75 -4.76
C TYR A 40 8.30 -6.22 -3.47
N ARG A 41 7.52 -6.95 -2.68
CA ARG A 41 8.02 -7.60 -1.47
C ARG A 41 7.56 -9.04 -1.46
N LEU A 42 8.49 -9.94 -1.16
CA LEU A 42 8.15 -11.28 -0.72
C LEU A 42 8.18 -11.28 0.80
N VAL A 43 7.04 -11.62 1.40
CA VAL A 43 6.85 -11.73 2.84
C VAL A 43 6.77 -13.21 3.18
N ASP A 44 7.69 -13.68 4.01
CA ASP A 44 7.64 -14.99 4.64
C ASP A 44 6.68 -14.89 5.84
N LEU A 45 5.51 -15.52 5.71
CA LEU A 45 4.45 -15.44 6.71
C LEU A 45 4.77 -16.30 7.96
N PHE A 46 5.67 -17.28 7.83
CA PHE A 46 6.06 -18.16 8.93
C PHE A 46 7.16 -17.54 9.80
N ARG A 47 8.16 -16.90 9.17
CA ARG A 47 9.34 -16.33 9.85
C ARG A 47 9.25 -14.83 10.08
N GLY A 48 8.28 -14.16 9.46
CA GLY A 48 8.16 -12.70 9.48
C GLY A 48 9.25 -11.96 8.69
N GLY A 49 10.01 -12.68 7.87
CA GLY A 49 11.07 -12.12 7.04
C GLY A 49 10.49 -11.38 5.84
N ILE A 50 11.00 -10.18 5.56
CA ILE A 50 10.64 -9.41 4.37
C ILE A 50 11.86 -9.30 3.47
N THR A 51 11.81 -9.97 2.32
CA THR A 51 12.80 -9.79 1.27
C THR A 51 12.28 -8.73 0.32
N GLN A 52 12.89 -7.55 0.38
CA GLN A 52 12.64 -6.48 -0.58
C GLN A 52 13.72 -6.57 -1.66
N GLU A 53 13.38 -7.19 -2.79
CA GLU A 53 14.28 -7.15 -3.94
C GLU A 53 14.04 -5.87 -4.75
N PRO A 54 15.10 -5.14 -5.14
CA PRO A 54 14.99 -4.09 -6.13
C PRO A 54 14.79 -4.75 -7.50
N TRP A 55 13.54 -5.05 -7.85
CA TRP A 55 13.21 -5.37 -9.23
C TRP A 55 13.50 -4.15 -10.11
N GLU A 56 13.80 -4.41 -11.39
CA GLU A 56 14.17 -3.40 -12.39
C GLU A 56 13.21 -2.18 -12.42
N ARG A 57 13.61 -1.12 -13.15
CA ARG A 57 12.72 0.03 -13.42
C ARG A 57 11.33 -0.47 -13.84
N TYR A 58 10.29 0.20 -13.36
CA TYR A 58 8.89 -0.15 -13.63
C TYR A 58 8.66 -0.46 -15.11
N ASP A 59 8.18 -1.67 -15.38
CA ASP A 59 7.83 -2.17 -16.71
C ASP A 59 6.48 -2.88 -16.59
N LEU A 60 5.43 -2.33 -17.19
CA LEU A 60 4.07 -2.84 -17.03
C LEU A 60 3.91 -4.28 -17.53
N ASP A 61 4.61 -4.65 -18.59
CA ASP A 61 4.43 -5.93 -19.26
C ASP A 61 5.10 -7.05 -18.46
N LYS A 62 6.32 -6.82 -17.95
CA LYS A 62 6.99 -7.76 -17.03
C LYS A 62 6.16 -8.03 -15.79
N GLN A 63 5.51 -6.99 -15.27
CA GLN A 63 4.78 -7.04 -14.02
C GLN A 63 3.44 -7.73 -14.18
N THR A 64 2.72 -7.41 -15.26
CA THR A 64 1.51 -8.12 -15.64
C THR A 64 1.82 -9.59 -15.85
N THR A 65 2.90 -9.91 -16.56
CA THR A 65 3.34 -11.29 -16.80
C THR A 65 3.67 -12.03 -15.49
N LEU A 66 4.39 -11.40 -14.55
CA LEU A 66 4.70 -12.00 -13.26
C LEU A 66 3.42 -12.30 -12.46
N VAL A 67 2.53 -11.31 -12.33
CA VAL A 67 1.27 -11.49 -11.57
C VAL A 67 0.40 -12.56 -12.20
N THR A 68 0.24 -12.54 -13.53
CA THR A 68 -0.49 -13.58 -14.26
C THR A 68 0.13 -14.94 -14.02
N ASN A 69 1.45 -15.08 -14.13
CA ASN A 69 2.12 -16.36 -13.92
C ASN A 69 1.96 -16.89 -12.49
N LEU A 70 2.05 -16.01 -11.48
CA LEU A 70 1.84 -16.38 -10.09
C LEU A 70 0.42 -16.89 -9.85
N MET A 71 -0.58 -16.25 -10.45
CA MET A 71 -1.98 -16.65 -10.31
C MET A 71 -2.31 -17.92 -11.11
N GLU A 72 -1.93 -17.97 -12.39
CA GLU A 72 -2.30 -19.06 -13.31
C GLU A 72 -1.49 -20.34 -13.07
N PHE A 73 -0.19 -20.22 -12.82
CA PHE A 73 0.71 -21.38 -12.66
C PHE A 73 1.15 -21.62 -11.22
N GLY A 74 1.33 -20.55 -10.44
CA GLY A 74 1.73 -20.64 -9.04
C GLY A 74 0.57 -20.89 -8.06
N GLY A 75 -0.68 -20.82 -8.53
CA GLY A 75 -1.87 -21.00 -7.70
C GLY A 75 -2.09 -19.89 -6.67
N TYR A 76 -1.40 -18.74 -6.80
CA TYR A 76 -1.55 -17.61 -5.90
C TYR A 76 -2.93 -17.00 -6.03
N ARG A 77 -3.46 -16.46 -4.94
CA ARG A 77 -4.77 -15.80 -4.92
C ARG A 77 -4.64 -14.37 -4.44
N VAL A 78 -5.40 -13.47 -5.06
CA VAL A 78 -5.54 -12.11 -4.56
C VAL A 78 -6.24 -12.17 -3.20
N SER A 79 -5.50 -11.86 -2.13
CA SER A 79 -6.03 -11.82 -0.77
C SER A 79 -6.57 -10.45 -0.43
N LYS A 80 -5.95 -9.39 -0.96
CA LYS A 80 -6.36 -8.00 -0.69
C LYS A 80 -5.94 -7.05 -1.80
N VAL A 81 -6.80 -6.08 -2.09
CA VAL A 81 -6.48 -4.91 -2.90
C VAL A 81 -6.74 -3.65 -2.07
N VAL A 82 -5.72 -2.84 -1.87
CA VAL A 82 -5.74 -1.64 -1.03
C VAL A 82 -5.52 -0.41 -1.91
N ALA A 83 -6.42 0.57 -1.82
CA ALA A 83 -6.37 1.81 -2.59
C ALA A 83 -5.77 2.99 -1.82
N GLY A 84 -5.66 2.88 -0.49
CA GLY A 84 -5.14 3.96 0.33
C GLY A 84 -5.28 3.68 1.81
N TRP A 85 -5.17 4.74 2.59
CA TRP A 85 -5.39 4.73 4.02
C TRP A 85 -6.56 5.64 4.39
N LYS A 86 -7.16 5.31 5.53
CA LYS A 86 -8.27 6.04 6.14
C LYS A 86 -8.04 6.09 7.64
N VAL A 87 -8.16 7.29 8.22
CA VAL A 87 -8.10 7.50 9.67
C VAL A 87 -9.31 8.31 10.10
N GLN A 88 -10.02 7.81 11.11
CA GLN A 88 -11.11 8.53 11.75
C GLN A 88 -10.63 9.02 13.11
N CYS A 89 -10.67 10.33 13.33
CA CYS A 89 -10.19 10.90 14.57
C CYS A 89 -11.05 10.42 15.76
N PRO A 90 -10.48 9.74 16.77
CA PRO A 90 -11.28 9.19 17.87
C PRO A 90 -11.88 10.28 18.75
N ALA A 91 -11.25 11.46 18.81
CA ALA A 91 -11.71 12.57 19.64
C ALA A 91 -12.86 13.38 19.01
N CYS A 92 -12.89 13.52 17.68
CA CYS A 92 -13.85 14.43 17.02
C CYS A 92 -14.59 13.83 15.82
N GLY A 93 -14.36 12.55 15.51
CA GLY A 93 -14.98 11.82 14.40
C GLY A 93 -14.57 12.27 13.01
N HIS A 94 -13.68 13.26 12.87
CA HIS A 94 -13.26 13.78 11.57
C HIS A 94 -12.53 12.71 10.77
N LEU A 95 -12.99 12.49 9.54
CA LEU A 95 -12.44 11.47 8.65
C LEU A 95 -11.42 12.07 7.70
N MET A 96 -10.25 11.44 7.62
CA MET A 96 -9.22 11.75 6.65
C MET A 96 -8.88 10.50 5.85
N ARG A 97 -8.51 10.69 4.59
CA ARG A 97 -8.13 9.65 3.65
C ARG A 97 -6.93 10.12 2.84
N GLY A 98 -6.15 9.18 2.34
CA GLY A 98 -5.06 9.47 1.42
C GLY A 98 -4.65 8.21 0.66
N LYS A 99 -3.78 8.41 -0.32
CA LYS A 99 -3.33 7.35 -1.22
C LYS A 99 -2.20 6.54 -0.59
N ILE A 100 -1.93 5.32 -1.09
CA ILE A 100 -1.03 4.38 -0.40
C ILE A 100 0.44 4.85 -0.26
N TRP A 101 0.94 5.71 -1.15
CA TRP A 101 2.28 6.31 -1.03
C TRP A 101 2.28 7.66 -0.29
N GLU A 102 1.12 8.16 0.11
CA GLU A 102 1.05 9.38 0.91
C GLU A 102 1.27 9.01 2.38
N SER A 103 2.06 9.82 3.08
CA SER A 103 2.22 9.69 4.52
C SER A 103 0.90 9.93 5.24
N VAL A 104 0.54 9.03 6.16
CA VAL A 104 -0.57 9.27 7.08
C VAL A 104 -0.23 10.47 7.97
N PRO A 105 -1.12 11.46 8.13
CA PRO A 105 -0.88 12.57 9.05
C PRO A 105 -0.72 12.03 10.47
N THR A 106 0.08 12.69 11.31
CA THR A 106 0.28 12.28 12.71
C THR A 106 -0.74 12.90 13.67
N THR A 107 -1.50 13.89 13.21
CA THR A 107 -2.47 14.66 14.01
C THR A 107 -3.72 15.00 13.21
N CYS A 108 -4.84 15.20 13.93
CA CYS A 108 -6.11 15.58 13.33
C CYS A 108 -6.03 16.95 12.61
N ALA A 109 -6.48 16.98 11.36
CA ALA A 109 -6.49 18.18 10.53
C ALA A 109 -7.75 19.05 10.67
N ARG A 110 -8.67 18.75 11.60
CA ARG A 110 -9.92 19.51 11.78
C ARG A 110 -9.62 20.94 12.25
N LYS A 111 -9.78 21.92 11.36
CA LYS A 111 -9.47 23.35 11.62
C LYS A 111 -10.61 24.17 12.25
N GLY A 112 -11.85 23.65 12.28
CA GLY A 112 -13.02 24.35 12.84
C GLY A 112 -13.05 24.37 14.37
N PRO A 113 -13.82 25.26 15.02
CA PRO A 113 -13.99 25.28 16.48
C PRO A 113 -14.89 24.12 16.95
N PRO A 114 -14.51 23.33 17.96
CA PRO A 114 -13.19 23.30 18.61
C PRO A 114 -12.14 22.63 17.69
N ARG A 115 -10.95 23.25 17.61
CA ARG A 115 -9.82 22.66 16.88
C ARG A 115 -9.44 21.34 17.56
N CYS A 116 -9.31 20.28 16.77
CA CYS A 116 -8.88 18.99 17.29
C CYS A 116 -7.40 18.79 16.97
N ARG A 117 -6.60 18.44 17.99
CA ARG A 117 -5.16 18.14 17.86
C ARG A 117 -4.82 16.72 18.30
N GLN A 118 -5.81 15.83 18.30
CA GLN A 118 -5.62 14.43 18.65
C GLN A 118 -4.51 13.83 17.78
N LYS A 119 -3.54 13.17 18.42
CA LYS A 119 -2.50 12.38 17.75
C LYS A 119 -3.07 11.03 17.38
N PHE A 120 -2.59 10.49 16.27
CA PHE A 120 -2.92 9.13 15.84
C PHE A 120 -1.84 8.14 16.28
N THR A 121 -2.32 6.94 16.56
CA THR A 121 -1.54 5.72 16.73
C THR A 121 -1.77 4.83 15.51
N ASP A 122 -0.96 3.78 15.35
CA ASP A 122 -1.12 2.85 14.22
C ASP A 122 -2.50 2.16 14.26
N ASP A 123 -3.07 1.96 15.45
CA ASP A 123 -4.40 1.38 15.64
C ASP A 123 -5.55 2.25 15.10
N ASP A 124 -5.32 3.56 14.94
CA ASP A 124 -6.32 4.47 14.37
C ASP A 124 -6.36 4.43 12.83
N ILE A 125 -5.35 3.79 12.21
CA ILE A 125 -5.14 3.78 10.77
C ILE A 125 -5.71 2.49 10.18
N SER A 126 -6.65 2.65 9.26
CA SER A 126 -7.23 1.54 8.52
C SER A 126 -6.86 1.62 7.04
N GLU A 127 -6.70 0.46 6.43
CA GLU A 127 -6.51 0.35 4.98
C GLU A 127 -7.85 0.49 4.26
N GLU A 128 -7.88 1.31 3.22
CA GLU A 128 -9.06 1.46 2.37
C GLU A 128 -9.01 0.39 1.27
N ALA A 129 -9.91 -0.59 1.35
CA ALA A 129 -10.04 -1.62 0.32
C ALA A 129 -10.46 -0.99 -1.01
N HIS A 130 -9.92 -1.48 -2.11
CA HIS A 130 -10.40 -1.11 -3.43
C HIS A 130 -11.77 -1.76 -3.65
N ALA A 131 -12.82 -0.95 -3.82
CA ALA A 131 -14.13 -1.45 -4.23
C ALA A 131 -13.99 -2.01 -5.65
N ALA A 132 -14.22 -3.31 -5.81
CA ALA A 132 -14.40 -3.91 -7.13
C ALA A 132 -15.54 -3.17 -7.82
N SER A 133 -15.21 -2.38 -8.84
CA SER A 133 -16.17 -1.64 -9.65
C SER A 133 -16.48 -2.42 -10.92
#